data_AF-A0A5C4VNK1-F1
#
_entry.id   AF-A0A5C4VNK1-F1
#
_cell.length_a   1.000
_cell.length_b   1.000
_cell.length_c   1.000
_cell.angle_alpha   90.00
_cell.angle_beta   90.00
_cell.angle_gamma   90.00
#
_symmetry.space_group_name_H-M   'P 1'
#
loop_
_entity.id
_entity.type
_entity.pdbx_description
1 polymer ?
#
loop_
_entity_poly.entity_id
_entity_poly.type
_entity_poly.pdbx_seq_one_letter_code
_entity_poly.pdbx_strand_id
1 'polypeptide(L)'
;MNHVETFSSGLVMPLPGGLDRAMTVKARTAADLVALHAEYLDGQTVAKFVVHGINSLKSMDVPLDALAGERVGAVTPTGEATFDLALGAHVLTVDLQRVGVVQWSKNLSAWSFGQPSMPTGQLLFEGGGGINFSEAAKTKRITFRISRA
;
A
#
# COMPACT_ATOMS: atom_id res chain seq x y z
N MET A 1 58.37 12.88 -35.26
CA MET A 1 57.27 12.14 -35.89
C MET A 1 57.22 10.79 -35.19
N ASN A 2 56.33 10.52 -34.24
CA ASN A 2 54.88 10.74 -34.26
C ASN A 2 54.35 11.33 -32.95
N HIS A 3 53.37 12.22 -33.12
CA HIS A 3 52.59 12.86 -32.08
C HIS A 3 51.70 11.83 -31.36
N VAL A 4 51.65 11.91 -30.04
CA VAL A 4 50.66 11.24 -29.19
C VAL A 4 49.49 12.21 -29.04
N GLU A 5 48.31 11.85 -29.52
CA GLU A 5 47.07 12.59 -29.26
C GLU A 5 46.25 11.91 -28.16
N THR A 6 46.22 12.63 -27.06
CA THR A 6 45.31 12.67 -25.91
C THR A 6 43.93 12.02 -26.11
N PHE A 7 43.65 10.95 -25.38
CA PHE A 7 42.27 10.57 -25.04
C PHE A 7 41.77 11.47 -23.92
N SER A 8 40.82 12.34 -24.24
CA SER A 8 40.13 13.18 -23.26
C SER A 8 39.40 12.30 -22.24
N SER A 9 39.78 12.43 -20.97
CA SER A 9 39.13 11.77 -19.84
C SER A 9 37.72 12.31 -19.64
N GLY A 10 36.73 11.63 -20.22
CA GLY A 10 35.33 11.76 -19.84
C GLY A 10 35.08 11.05 -18.51
N LEU A 11 35.56 11.62 -17.40
CA LEU A 11 35.18 11.21 -16.06
C LEU A 11 33.71 11.56 -15.84
N VAL A 12 32.79 10.66 -16.19
CA VAL A 12 31.41 10.73 -15.73
C VAL A 12 31.41 10.33 -14.26
N MET A 13 31.44 11.33 -13.37
CA MET A 13 31.18 11.10 -11.96
C MET A 13 29.75 10.54 -11.81
N PRO A 14 29.53 9.43 -11.08
CA PRO A 14 28.19 9.06 -10.69
C PRO A 14 27.66 10.14 -9.75
N LEU A 15 26.53 10.77 -10.12
CA LEU A 15 25.78 11.63 -9.21
C LEU A 15 25.41 10.82 -7.95
N PRO A 16 25.58 11.35 -6.73
CA PRO A 16 25.08 10.72 -5.53
C PRO A 16 23.56 10.91 -5.51
N GLY A 17 22.85 9.93 -6.04
CA GLY A 17 21.40 10.01 -6.24
C GLY A 17 20.88 8.79 -6.97
N GLY A 18 21.15 7.60 -6.42
CA GLY A 18 20.43 6.41 -6.83
C GLY A 18 18.94 6.67 -6.62
N LEU A 19 18.21 6.83 -7.73
CA LEU A 19 16.75 6.80 -7.73
C LEU A 19 16.35 5.46 -7.11
N ASP A 20 16.01 5.50 -5.82
CA ASP A 20 15.19 4.49 -5.15
C ASP A 20 13.86 4.50 -5.92
N ARG A 21 13.82 3.81 -7.06
CA ARG A 21 12.64 3.74 -7.94
C ARG A 21 11.53 3.30 -7.02
N ALA A 22 10.57 4.19 -6.76
CA ALA A 22 9.50 3.96 -5.80
C ALA A 22 8.86 2.59 -6.09
N MET A 23 9.28 1.58 -5.33
CA MET A 23 8.91 0.21 -5.61
C MET A 23 7.44 0.08 -5.27
N THR A 24 6.64 0.04 -6.32
CA THR A 24 5.19 0.07 -6.23
C THR A 24 4.67 -1.25 -6.76
N VAL A 25 4.16 -2.09 -5.87
CA VAL A 25 3.62 -3.41 -6.21
C VAL A 25 2.10 -3.34 -6.15
N LYS A 26 1.44 -3.88 -7.16
CA LYS A 26 -0.02 -3.84 -7.30
C LYS A 26 -0.61 -5.24 -7.23
N ALA A 27 -1.73 -5.35 -6.52
CA ALA A 27 -2.52 -6.56 -6.41
C ALA A 27 -3.98 -6.24 -6.73
N ARG A 28 -4.67 -7.14 -7.43
CA ARG A 28 -6.09 -6.99 -7.78
C ARG A 28 -6.95 -8.15 -7.33
N THR A 29 -6.33 -9.30 -7.10
CA THR A 29 -7.00 -10.49 -6.58
C THR A 29 -6.52 -10.78 -5.16
N ALA A 30 -7.28 -11.59 -4.42
CA ALA A 30 -6.87 -12.06 -3.11
C ALA A 30 -5.58 -12.92 -3.19
N ALA A 31 -5.37 -13.65 -4.29
CA ALA A 31 -4.14 -14.42 -4.51
C ALA A 31 -2.91 -13.52 -4.67
N ASP A 32 -3.03 -12.44 -5.47
CA ASP A 32 -1.97 -11.44 -5.59
C ASP A 32 -1.62 -10.81 -4.24
N LEU A 33 -2.62 -10.65 -3.37
CA LEU A 33 -2.42 -10.10 -2.03
C LEU A 33 -1.75 -11.03 -1.06
N VAL A 34 -1.97 -12.34 -1.16
CA VAL A 34 -1.20 -13.32 -0.38
C VAL A 34 0.28 -13.22 -0.75
N ALA A 35 0.61 -13.09 -2.04
CA ALA A 35 1.98 -12.90 -2.50
C ALA A 35 2.57 -11.56 -2.00
N LEU A 36 1.84 -10.46 -2.17
CA LEU A 36 2.25 -9.13 -1.70
C LEU A 36 2.43 -9.11 -0.17
N HIS A 37 1.56 -9.80 0.58
CA HIS A 37 1.68 -9.96 2.02
C HIS A 37 2.98 -10.65 2.43
N ALA A 38 3.25 -11.82 1.85
CA ALA A 38 4.42 -12.62 2.19
C ALA A 38 5.75 -11.88 1.94
N GLU A 39 5.78 -10.99 0.95
CA GLU A 39 6.99 -10.27 0.59
C GLU A 39 7.16 -8.94 1.34
N TYR A 40 6.07 -8.22 1.65
CA TYR A 40 6.16 -6.83 2.09
C TYR A 40 5.36 -6.45 3.34
N LEU A 41 4.27 -7.16 3.64
CA LEU A 41 3.34 -6.73 4.69
C LEU A 41 3.49 -7.51 5.99
N ASP A 42 3.91 -8.78 5.92
CA ASP A 42 3.97 -9.63 7.09
C ASP A 42 4.79 -8.96 8.20
N GLY A 43 4.14 -8.82 9.34
CA GLY A 43 4.79 -8.28 10.53
C GLY A 43 5.01 -6.78 10.59
N GLN A 44 4.55 -6.00 9.61
CA GLN A 44 4.50 -4.55 9.71
C GLN A 44 3.59 -4.12 10.86
N THR A 45 3.94 -3.04 11.55
CA THR A 45 3.08 -2.42 12.58
C THR A 45 2.26 -1.31 11.96
N VAL A 46 0.96 -1.33 12.18
CA VAL A 46 0.03 -0.30 11.68
C VAL A 46 0.26 1.00 12.45
N ALA A 47 0.62 2.06 11.75
CA ALA A 47 0.61 3.41 12.30
C ALA A 47 -0.79 4.02 12.25
N LYS A 48 -1.51 3.81 11.14
CA LYS A 48 -2.84 4.41 10.92
C LYS A 48 -3.60 3.72 9.81
N PHE A 49 -4.91 3.57 9.99
CA PHE A 49 -5.84 3.30 8.89
C PHE A 49 -6.74 4.51 8.64
N VAL A 50 -6.91 4.90 7.38
CA VAL A 50 -7.73 6.03 6.96
C VAL A 50 -8.67 5.60 5.85
N VAL A 51 -9.96 5.91 5.97
CA VAL A 51 -10.95 5.69 4.91
C VAL A 51 -11.38 7.04 4.36
N HIS A 52 -11.17 7.27 3.07
CA HIS A 52 -11.59 8.51 2.40
C HIS A 52 -12.87 8.33 1.57
N GLY A 53 -13.22 7.09 1.20
CA GLY A 53 -14.45 6.80 0.48
C GLY A 53 -15.68 7.02 1.36
N ILE A 54 -16.55 7.97 0.97
CA ILE A 54 -17.74 8.40 1.72
C ILE A 54 -18.67 7.23 2.13
N ASN A 55 -18.69 6.16 1.34
CA ASN A 55 -19.54 4.97 1.59
C ASN A 55 -18.73 3.68 1.70
N SER A 56 -17.42 3.77 1.94
CA SER A 56 -16.53 2.62 1.88
C SER A 56 -16.44 1.88 3.21
N LEU A 57 -16.50 2.57 4.35
CA LEU A 57 -16.59 1.90 5.65
C LEU A 57 -18.03 1.43 5.88
N LYS A 58 -18.25 0.11 5.93
CA LYS A 58 -19.59 -0.48 6.05
C LYS A 58 -19.96 -0.83 7.48
N SER A 59 -19.00 -1.27 8.27
CA SER A 59 -19.17 -1.57 9.68
C SER A 59 -17.83 -1.48 10.41
N MET A 60 -17.89 -1.15 11.70
CA MET A 60 -16.73 -1.14 12.57
C MET A 60 -17.16 -1.53 13.99
N ASP A 61 -16.61 -2.61 14.52
CA ASP A 61 -16.86 -3.05 15.90
C ASP A 61 -15.98 -2.30 16.92
N VAL A 62 -14.94 -1.64 16.40
CA VAL A 62 -13.97 -0.80 17.10
C VAL A 62 -13.71 0.46 16.26
N PRO A 63 -13.28 1.58 16.86
CA PRO A 63 -12.90 2.76 16.09
C PRO A 63 -11.61 2.52 15.29
N LEU A 64 -11.41 3.29 14.19
CA LEU A 64 -10.28 3.08 13.26
C LEU A 64 -8.90 3.26 13.91
N ASP A 65 -8.81 4.11 14.92
CA ASP A 65 -7.61 4.37 15.70
C ASP A 65 -7.20 3.18 16.59
N ALA A 66 -8.12 2.27 16.91
CA ALA A 66 -7.82 1.04 17.62
C ALA A 66 -6.93 0.08 16.81
N LEU A 67 -6.78 0.30 15.50
CA LEU A 67 -5.85 -0.46 14.66
C LEU A 67 -4.40 0.01 14.79
N ALA A 68 -4.14 1.20 15.37
CA ALA A 68 -2.78 1.68 15.55
C ALA A 68 -2.02 0.81 16.58
N GLY A 69 -0.79 0.44 16.26
CA GLY A 69 0.03 -0.49 17.04
C GLY A 69 -0.25 -1.97 16.76
N GLU A 70 -1.31 -2.30 16.01
CA GLU A 70 -1.58 -3.69 15.63
C GLU A 70 -0.56 -4.19 14.60
N ARG A 71 -0.17 -5.47 14.73
CA ARG A 71 0.75 -6.11 13.79
C ARG A 71 -0.02 -6.77 12.66
N VAL A 72 0.43 -6.53 11.44
CA VAL A 72 -0.07 -7.26 10.27
C VAL A 72 0.28 -8.74 10.43
N GLY A 73 -0.77 -9.57 10.42
CA GLY A 73 -0.70 -11.01 10.31
C GLY A 73 -1.26 -11.47 8.97
N ALA A 74 -1.74 -12.71 8.93
CA ALA A 74 -2.13 -13.37 7.70
C ALA A 74 -3.19 -12.62 6.86
N VAL A 75 -3.08 -12.79 5.54
CA VAL A 75 -4.13 -12.48 4.57
C VAL A 75 -4.90 -13.77 4.25
N THR A 76 -6.21 -13.76 4.46
CA THR A 76 -7.11 -14.88 4.16
C THR A 76 -8.03 -14.51 3.00
N PRO A 77 -7.88 -15.15 1.83
CA PRO A 77 -8.85 -15.00 0.73
C PRO A 77 -10.25 -15.46 1.15
N THR A 78 -11.25 -14.61 0.97
CA THR A 78 -12.68 -14.93 1.20
C THR A 78 -13.51 -14.87 -0.09
N GLY A 79 -12.90 -14.42 -1.19
CA GLY A 79 -13.43 -14.43 -2.54
C GLY A 79 -12.33 -14.07 -3.55
N GLU A 80 -12.69 -13.86 -4.82
CA GLU A 80 -11.73 -13.50 -5.88
C GLU A 80 -11.05 -12.14 -5.61
N ALA A 81 -11.84 -11.16 -5.19
CA ALA A 81 -11.43 -9.79 -4.91
C ALA A 81 -11.71 -9.38 -3.45
N THR A 82 -12.02 -10.36 -2.59
CA THR A 82 -12.37 -10.17 -1.18
C THR A 82 -11.42 -10.96 -0.29
N PHE A 83 -10.92 -10.32 0.76
CA PHE A 83 -9.98 -10.93 1.69
C PHE A 83 -10.10 -10.31 3.07
N ASP A 84 -9.66 -11.08 4.07
CA ASP A 84 -9.46 -10.63 5.43
C ASP A 84 -7.98 -10.40 5.68
N LEU A 85 -7.64 -9.26 6.28
CA LEU A 85 -6.31 -8.94 6.77
C LEU A 85 -6.33 -8.99 8.30
N ALA A 86 -5.59 -9.93 8.89
CA ALA A 86 -5.43 -10.00 10.33
C ALA A 86 -4.53 -8.85 10.82
N LEU A 87 -4.99 -8.13 11.84
CA LEU A 87 -4.31 -7.01 12.49
C LEU A 87 -4.35 -7.23 14.00
N GLY A 88 -3.45 -8.08 14.49
CA GLY A 88 -3.43 -8.59 15.87
C GLY A 88 -4.80 -9.02 16.40
N ALA A 89 -5.43 -8.22 17.26
CA ALA A 89 -6.76 -8.53 17.84
C ALA A 89 -7.96 -8.22 16.93
N HIS A 90 -7.70 -7.72 15.72
CA HIS A 90 -8.71 -7.22 14.80
C HIS A 90 -8.59 -7.87 13.42
N VAL A 91 -9.69 -7.82 12.67
CA VAL A 91 -9.73 -8.23 11.26
C VAL A 91 -10.24 -7.06 10.43
N LEU A 92 -9.48 -6.71 9.39
CA LEU A 92 -9.90 -5.80 8.34
C LEU A 92 -10.35 -6.61 7.12
N THR A 93 -11.65 -6.72 6.91
CA THR A 93 -12.22 -7.31 5.69
C THR A 93 -12.30 -6.25 4.61
N VAL A 94 -11.78 -6.58 3.42
CA VAL A 94 -11.77 -5.69 2.26
C VAL A 94 -12.41 -6.39 1.07
N ASP A 95 -13.33 -5.69 0.41
CA ASP A 95 -13.85 -6.07 -0.90
C ASP A 95 -13.38 -5.04 -1.93
N LEU A 96 -12.46 -5.46 -2.81
CA LEU A 96 -11.90 -4.60 -3.85
C LEU A 96 -12.89 -4.33 -4.99
N GLN A 97 -13.97 -5.09 -5.08
CA GLN A 97 -14.88 -5.09 -6.21
C GLN A 97 -14.10 -5.31 -7.54
N ARG A 98 -14.73 -5.08 -8.69
CA ARG A 98 -14.13 -5.47 -9.99
C ARG A 98 -12.93 -4.65 -10.44
N VAL A 99 -12.75 -3.42 -9.93
CA VAL A 99 -11.75 -2.47 -10.44
C VAL A 99 -10.85 -1.89 -9.34
N GLY A 100 -11.00 -2.38 -8.10
CA GLY A 100 -10.13 -2.03 -7.01
C GLY A 100 -8.73 -2.59 -7.20
N VAL A 101 -7.77 -1.84 -6.69
CA VAL A 101 -6.35 -2.18 -6.71
C VAL A 101 -5.79 -1.87 -5.35
N VAL A 102 -5.00 -2.80 -4.84
CA VAL A 102 -4.14 -2.58 -3.69
C VAL A 102 -2.76 -2.24 -4.20
N GLN A 103 -2.20 -1.15 -3.68
CA GLN A 103 -0.89 -0.67 -4.07
C GLN A 103 -0.01 -0.51 -2.83
N TRP A 104 0.99 -1.38 -2.70
CA TRP A 104 2.04 -1.20 -1.70
C TRP A 104 3.08 -0.19 -2.18
N SER A 105 3.62 0.59 -1.25
CA SER A 105 4.80 1.44 -1.46
C SER A 105 5.65 1.43 -0.20
N LYS A 106 6.97 1.27 -0.38
CA LYS A 106 7.97 1.40 0.68
C LYS A 106 7.98 2.78 1.34
N ASN A 107 7.65 3.81 0.56
CA ASN A 107 7.57 5.20 1.00
C ASN A 107 6.17 5.72 0.69
N LEU A 108 5.29 5.73 1.69
CA LEU A 108 3.92 6.21 1.56
C LEU A 108 3.63 7.18 2.70
N SER A 109 3.21 8.39 2.34
CA SER A 109 2.71 9.38 3.28
C SER A 109 1.18 9.38 3.28
N ALA A 110 0.61 9.95 4.34
CA ALA A 110 -0.80 10.27 4.38
C ALA A 110 -1.21 11.04 3.12
N TRP A 111 -2.31 10.64 2.47
CA TRP A 111 -2.87 11.42 1.37
C TRP A 111 -3.28 12.80 1.89
N SER A 112 -3.01 13.84 1.10
CA SER A 112 -3.37 15.22 1.41
C SER A 112 -4.06 15.89 0.23
N PHE A 113 -4.86 16.91 0.53
CA PHE A 113 -5.57 17.68 -0.49
C PHE A 113 -4.57 18.28 -1.48
N GLY A 114 -4.82 18.08 -2.78
CA GLY A 114 -3.92 18.49 -3.86
C GLY A 114 -3.06 17.36 -4.42
N GLN A 115 -2.96 16.20 -3.75
CA GLN A 115 -2.33 15.02 -4.36
C GLN A 115 -3.26 14.36 -5.38
N PRO A 116 -2.71 13.85 -6.50
CA PRO A 116 -3.51 13.20 -7.53
C PRO A 116 -4.19 11.94 -6.99
N SER A 117 -5.45 11.72 -7.41
CA SER A 117 -6.26 10.53 -7.12
C SER A 117 -6.31 10.13 -5.65
N MET A 118 -7.31 10.62 -4.92
CA MET A 118 -7.59 10.20 -3.55
C MET A 118 -7.83 8.68 -3.47
N PRO A 119 -7.08 7.93 -2.64
CA PRO A 119 -7.32 6.52 -2.41
C PRO A 119 -8.65 6.32 -1.68
N THR A 120 -9.32 5.19 -1.88
CA THR A 120 -10.55 4.87 -1.16
C THR A 120 -10.26 4.60 0.32
N GLY A 121 -9.12 3.98 0.62
CA GLY A 121 -8.57 3.85 1.95
C GLY A 121 -7.04 3.72 1.92
N GLN A 122 -6.40 3.94 3.05
CA GLN A 122 -4.95 3.90 3.19
C GLN A 122 -4.56 3.30 4.54
N LEU A 123 -3.69 2.28 4.50
CA LEU A 123 -3.08 1.67 5.68
C LEU A 123 -1.60 2.08 5.71
N LEU A 124 -1.19 2.82 6.73
CA LEU A 124 0.18 3.31 6.92
C LEU A 124 0.88 2.49 7.99
N PHE A 125 2.18 2.27 7.83
CA PHE A 125 3.01 1.51 8.78
C PHE A 125 3.99 2.40 9.53
N GLU A 126 4.35 2.00 10.76
CA GLU A 126 5.25 2.77 11.63
C GLU A 126 6.67 2.90 11.06
N GLY A 127 7.15 1.86 10.36
CA GLY A 127 8.44 1.86 9.66
C GLY A 127 8.48 2.74 8.41
N GLY A 128 7.40 3.47 8.12
CA GLY A 128 7.16 4.12 6.85
C GLY A 128 6.54 3.17 5.83
N GLY A 129 6.11 3.74 4.70
CA GLY A 129 5.42 2.96 3.69
C GLY A 129 3.97 2.63 4.07
N GLY A 130 3.36 1.79 3.26
CA GLY A 130 1.98 1.42 3.46
C GLY A 130 1.31 0.95 2.19
N ILE A 131 0.00 0.87 2.28
CA ILE A 131 -0.86 0.34 1.24
C ILE A 131 -1.98 1.33 0.95
N ASN A 132 -2.16 1.65 -0.34
CA ASN A 132 -3.33 2.35 -0.84
C ASN A 132 -4.34 1.36 -1.42
N PHE A 133 -5.60 1.50 -1.03
CA PHE A 133 -6.75 0.86 -1.67
C PHE A 133 -7.35 1.87 -2.64
N SER A 134 -7.27 1.62 -3.94
CA SER A 134 -7.63 2.62 -4.96
C SER A 134 -8.51 2.03 -6.07
N GLU A 135 -9.38 2.86 -6.63
CA GLU A 135 -10.15 2.56 -7.83
C GLU A 135 -9.91 3.65 -8.86
N ALA A 136 -9.71 3.28 -10.13
CA ALA A 136 -9.58 4.26 -11.21
C ALA A 136 -10.91 4.99 -11.53
N ALA A 137 -12.04 4.38 -11.17
CA ALA A 137 -13.37 4.92 -11.46
C ALA A 137 -13.69 6.18 -10.64
N LYS A 138 -14.56 7.04 -11.21
CA LYS A 138 -15.14 8.19 -10.49
C LYS A 138 -15.98 7.75 -9.29
N THR A 139 -16.72 6.65 -9.45
CA THR A 139 -17.50 6.04 -8.36
C THR A 139 -16.60 5.09 -7.59
N LYS A 140 -16.40 5.36 -6.29
CA LYS A 140 -15.68 4.45 -5.38
C LYS A 140 -16.65 3.42 -4.81
N ARG A 141 -16.27 2.15 -4.86
CA ARG A 141 -17.06 0.99 -4.42
C ARG A 141 -16.28 0.01 -3.55
N ILE A 142 -14.97 0.16 -3.39
CA ILE A 142 -14.21 -0.62 -2.39
C ILE A 142 -14.91 -0.46 -1.04
N THR A 143 -15.05 -1.58 -0.34
CA THR A 143 -15.63 -1.60 0.99
C THR A 143 -14.69 -2.15 2.04
N PHE A 144 -14.84 -1.65 3.27
CA PHE A 144 -14.09 -2.04 4.45
C PHE A 144 -15.07 -2.41 5.56
N ARG A 145 -14.74 -3.48 6.29
CA ARG A 145 -15.37 -3.81 7.57
C ARG A 145 -14.28 -4.11 8.58
N ILE A 146 -14.52 -3.71 9.82
CA ILE A 146 -13.59 -3.99 10.92
C ILE A 146 -14.35 -4.75 11.99
N SER A 147 -13.81 -5.90 12.37
CA SER A 147 -14.32 -6.72 13.46
C SER A 147 -13.20 -7.08 14.43
N ARG A 148 -13.58 -7.58 15.60
CA ARG A 148 -12.64 -8.30 16.46
C ARG A 148 -12.33 -9.66 15.84
N ALA A 149 -11.09 -10.15 16.01
CA ALA A 149 -10.67 -11.47 15.59
C ALA A 149 -11.26 -12.58 16.46
#